data_AF-A0A3N4RPN4-F1
#
_entry.id   AF-A0A3N4RPN4-F1
#
_cell.length_a   1.000
_cell.length_b   1.000
_cell.length_c   1.000
_cell.angle_alpha   90.00
_cell.angle_beta   90.00
_cell.angle_gamma   90.00
#
_symmetry.space_group_name_H-M   'P 1'
#
loop_
_entity.id
_entity.type
_entity.pdbx_description
1 polymer ?
#
loop_
_entity_poly.entity_id
_entity_poly.type
_entity_poly.pdbx_seq_one_letter_code
_entity_poly.pdbx_strand_id
1 'polypeptide(L)'
;MSASRQVTVHTSDCGPVTISCPAWCAGRHQTGEQLVDLGHASNDIELLVETERGRVELLHLLFGSYPFSTRPADRGLVVAVHLGGDYFDFHDDAALYRLADEVAAHAIRIRAVARQLAELQRAEGGR
;
A
#
# COMPACT_ATOMS: atom_id res chain seq x y z
N MET A 1 -6.32 11.19 19.68
CA MET A 1 -5.01 11.26 19.00
C MET A 1 -4.00 10.62 19.93
N SER A 2 -3.43 9.47 19.58
CA SER A 2 -2.42 8.83 20.45
C SER A 2 -1.11 9.63 20.39
N ALA A 3 -0.54 9.91 21.55
CA ALA A 3 0.72 10.64 21.70
C ALA A 3 1.87 9.90 21.01
N SER A 4 2.93 10.64 20.62
CA SER A 4 4.15 10.06 20.05
C SER A 4 4.74 9.02 20.99
N ARG A 5 4.99 7.80 20.49
CA ARG A 5 5.61 6.70 21.25
C ARG A 5 7.10 6.66 20.94
N GLN A 6 7.97 6.49 21.93
CA GLN A 6 9.38 6.20 21.68
C GLN A 6 9.64 4.69 21.63
N VAL A 7 10.50 4.26 20.71
CA VAL A 7 10.91 2.87 20.52
C VAL A 7 12.41 2.82 20.30
N THR A 8 13.08 1.84 20.92
CA THR A 8 14.48 1.52 20.62
C THR A 8 14.53 0.36 19.63
N VAL A 9 15.21 0.55 18.51
CA VAL A 9 15.40 -0.44 17.45
C VAL A 9 16.89 -0.74 17.33
N HIS A 10 17.24 -2.02 17.28
CA HIS A 10 18.63 -2.44 17.09
C HIS A 10 18.93 -2.50 15.59
N THR A 11 19.80 -1.62 15.09
CA THR A 11 20.26 -1.62 13.69
C THR A 11 21.56 -2.41 13.55
N SER A 12 21.89 -2.84 12.32
CA SER A 12 23.10 -3.60 12.02
C SER A 12 24.37 -2.74 11.95
N ASP A 13 24.23 -1.43 11.75
CA ASP A 13 25.31 -0.50 11.39
C ASP A 13 25.58 0.57 12.48
N CYS A 14 24.57 0.92 13.28
CA CYS A 14 24.63 2.01 14.26
C CYS A 14 24.31 1.55 15.70
N GLY A 15 24.00 0.27 15.90
CA GLY A 15 23.60 -0.26 17.20
C GLY A 15 22.17 0.14 17.59
N PRO A 16 21.85 0.24 18.89
CA PRO A 16 20.51 0.63 19.33
C PRO A 16 20.22 2.11 19.04
N VAL A 17 19.14 2.38 18.30
CA VAL A 17 18.66 3.73 17.96
C VAL A 17 17.27 3.94 18.53
N THR A 18 17.07 5.05 19.24
CA THR A 18 15.75 5.43 19.77
C THR A 18 15.06 6.40 18.82
N ILE A 19 13.88 6.03 18.37
CA ILE A 19 13.06 6.80 17.42
C ILE A 19 11.72 7.19 18.04
N SER A 20 11.15 8.29 17.55
CA SER A 20 9.80 8.75 17.90
C SER A 20 8.82 8.28 16.82
N CYS A 21 7.93 7.34 17.17
CA CYS A 21 6.85 6.90 16.29
C CYS A 21 5.80 8.00 16.14
N PRO A 22 5.47 8.39 14.89
CA PRO A 22 4.30 9.20 14.59
C PRO A 22 3.00 8.53 15.06
N ALA A 23 1.93 9.32 15.27
CA ALA A 23 0.66 8.81 15.77
C ALA A 23 -0.03 7.78 14.85
N TRP A 24 0.30 7.76 13.56
CA TRP A 24 -0.21 6.80 12.57
C TRP A 24 0.61 5.51 12.50
N CYS A 25 1.81 5.49 13.08
CA CYS A 25 2.70 4.33 13.04
C CYS A 25 2.12 3.20 13.89
N ALA A 26 2.03 2.00 13.33
CA ALA A 26 1.60 0.79 14.04
C ALA A 26 2.63 0.31 15.07
N GLY A 27 3.84 0.87 15.05
CA GLY A 27 4.88 0.57 16.01
C GLY A 27 5.57 -0.78 15.81
N ARG A 28 5.38 -1.40 14.63
CA ARG A 28 6.13 -2.57 14.19
C ARG A 28 7.41 -2.09 13.53
N HIS A 29 8.55 -2.46 14.09
CA HIS A 29 9.88 -2.12 13.56
C HIS A 29 10.72 -3.38 13.48
N GLN A 30 11.31 -3.63 12.31
CA GLN A 30 12.23 -4.73 12.13
C GLN A 30 13.58 -4.39 12.77
N THR A 31 14.20 -5.38 13.41
CA THR A 31 15.54 -5.26 13.99
C THR A 31 16.56 -5.88 13.05
N GLY A 32 17.78 -5.34 13.03
CA GLY A 32 18.89 -5.85 12.22
C GLY A 32 18.99 -5.21 10.83
N GLU A 33 18.10 -4.30 10.47
CA GLU A 33 18.21 -3.50 9.25
C GLU A 33 19.29 -2.40 9.40
N GLN A 34 19.70 -1.79 8.28
CA GLN A 34 20.55 -0.59 8.34
C GLN A 34 19.72 0.59 8.82
N LEU A 35 20.35 1.59 9.44
CA LEU A 35 19.64 2.78 9.93
C LEU A 35 18.86 3.48 8.81
N VAL A 36 19.40 3.50 7.60
CA VAL A 36 18.77 4.15 6.43
C VAL A 36 17.49 3.47 5.98
N ASP A 37 17.32 2.19 6.26
CA ASP A 37 16.14 1.39 5.92
C ASP A 37 15.09 1.39 7.04
N LEU A 38 15.41 1.99 8.19
CA LEU A 38 14.50 2.06 9.33
C LEU A 38 13.27 2.91 8.99
N GLY A 39 12.14 2.22 8.82
CA GLY A 39 10.87 2.84 8.46
C GLY A 39 9.82 2.89 9.57
N HIS A 40 8.83 3.77 9.37
CA HIS A 40 7.53 3.74 10.02
C HIS A 40 6.49 3.21 9.03
N ALA A 41 5.63 2.31 9.50
CA ALA A 41 4.50 1.79 8.74
C ALA A 41 3.21 1.90 9.57
N SER A 42 2.07 2.23 8.94
CA SER A 42 0.77 2.12 9.58
C SER A 42 0.29 0.67 9.67
N ASN A 43 -0.94 0.48 10.12
CA ASN A 43 -1.66 -0.75 9.79
C ASN A 43 -2.00 -0.76 8.30
N ASP A 44 -2.19 -1.96 7.80
CA ASP A 44 -2.52 -2.23 6.41
C ASP A 44 -3.94 -1.72 6.11
N ILE A 45 -4.11 -1.16 4.92
CA ILE A 45 -5.36 -0.66 4.37
C ILE A 45 -5.65 -1.52 3.14
N GLU A 46 -6.52 -2.51 3.32
CA GLU A 46 -6.87 -3.47 2.29
C GLU A 46 -8.12 -3.02 1.54
N LEU A 47 -8.04 -2.97 0.21
CA LEU A 47 -9.20 -2.80 -0.66
C LEU A 47 -9.59 -4.17 -1.20
N LEU A 48 -10.76 -4.66 -0.79
CA LEU A 48 -11.22 -6.01 -1.10
C LEU A 48 -12.30 -6.01 -2.19
N VAL A 49 -12.35 -7.08 -2.98
CA VAL A 49 -13.45 -7.36 -3.93
C VAL A 49 -14.10 -8.70 -3.63
N GLU A 50 -15.41 -8.77 -3.87
CA GLU A 50 -16.17 -10.03 -3.75
C GLU A 50 -15.96 -10.91 -4.98
N THR A 51 -15.81 -12.21 -4.75
CA THR A 51 -15.80 -13.23 -5.79
C THR A 51 -16.70 -14.39 -5.38
N GLU A 52 -17.01 -15.31 -6.30
CA GLU A 52 -17.75 -16.54 -5.99
C GLU A 52 -17.04 -17.43 -4.96
N ARG A 53 -15.73 -17.22 -4.76
CA ARG A 53 -14.90 -17.95 -3.79
C ARG A 53 -14.62 -17.16 -2.50
N GLY A 54 -15.30 -16.02 -2.32
CA GLY A 54 -15.14 -15.12 -1.18
C GLY A 54 -14.37 -13.84 -1.50
N ARG A 55 -14.09 -13.06 -0.46
CA ARG A 55 -13.36 -11.79 -0.56
C ARG A 55 -11.89 -12.02 -0.85
N VAL A 56 -11.36 -11.28 -1.82
CA VAL A 56 -9.93 -11.26 -2.13
C VAL A 56 -9.41 -9.83 -2.13
N GLU A 57 -8.14 -9.66 -1.79
CA GLU A 57 -7.47 -8.37 -1.85
C GLU A 57 -7.27 -7.93 -3.30
N LEU A 58 -7.71 -6.72 -3.61
CA LEU A 58 -7.48 -6.04 -4.89
C LEU A 58 -6.26 -5.12 -4.79
N LEU A 59 -6.17 -4.32 -3.72
CA LEU A 59 -5.04 -3.43 -3.45
C LEU A 59 -4.69 -3.45 -1.96
N HIS A 60 -3.38 -3.40 -1.69
CA HIS A 60 -2.82 -3.25 -0.36
C HIS A 60 -2.14 -1.88 -0.25
N LEU A 61 -2.48 -1.11 0.78
CA LEU A 61 -1.92 0.21 1.01
C LEU A 61 -1.45 0.36 2.46
N LEU A 62 -0.45 1.19 2.70
CA LEU A 62 -0.07 1.61 4.04
C LEU A 62 0.55 3.01 4.01
N PHE A 63 0.45 3.74 5.11
CA PHE A 63 1.25 4.94 5.30
C PHE A 63 2.69 4.54 5.64
N GLY A 64 3.65 5.14 4.95
CA GLY A 64 5.08 4.85 5.08
C GLY A 64 5.90 6.12 5.34
N SER A 65 7.09 5.95 5.92
CA SER A 65 8.12 6.98 6.00
C SER A 65 9.45 6.34 6.39
N TYR A 66 10.56 6.79 5.80
CA TYR A 66 11.93 6.35 6.12
C TYR A 66 12.77 7.55 6.59
N PRO A 67 12.69 7.95 7.88
CA PRO A 67 13.26 9.21 8.37
C PRO A 67 14.76 9.38 8.14
N PHE A 68 15.49 8.26 8.06
CA PHE A 68 16.94 8.24 7.88
C PHE A 68 17.38 7.89 6.46
N SER A 69 16.44 7.71 5.52
CA SER A 69 16.75 7.36 4.13
C SER A 69 17.74 8.35 3.52
N THR A 70 18.68 7.87 2.71
CA THR A 70 19.58 8.73 1.94
C THR A 70 18.84 9.53 0.87
N ARG A 71 17.64 9.10 0.47
CA ARG A 71 16.79 9.79 -0.50
C ARG A 71 15.86 10.75 0.25
N PRO A 72 15.96 12.08 0.05
CA PRO A 72 15.14 13.03 0.78
C PRO A 72 13.63 12.87 0.59
N ALA A 73 13.19 12.35 -0.57
CA ALA A 73 11.77 12.13 -0.87
C ALA A 73 11.12 11.07 0.04
N ASP A 74 11.89 10.07 0.48
CA ASP A 74 11.41 8.93 1.27
C ASP A 74 11.30 9.27 2.77
N ARG A 75 11.89 10.39 3.20
CA ARG A 75 11.86 10.85 4.59
C ARG A 75 10.51 11.44 4.99
N GLY A 76 9.70 11.84 4.00
CA GLY A 76 8.34 12.35 4.21
C GLY A 76 7.35 11.25 4.56
N LEU A 77 6.11 11.64 4.83
CA LEU A 77 4.98 10.72 4.87
C LEU A 77 4.58 10.39 3.43
N VAL A 78 4.45 9.11 3.13
CA VAL A 78 3.97 8.60 1.84
C VAL A 78 2.82 7.61 2.06
N VAL A 79 2.10 7.28 1.00
CA VAL A 79 1.29 6.07 0.93
C VAL A 79 1.97 5.10 -0.01
N ALA A 80 2.42 3.98 0.53
CA ALA A 80 2.96 2.88 -0.27
C ALA A 80 1.79 2.00 -0.74
N VAL A 81 1.70 1.74 -2.04
CA VAL A 81 0.66 0.90 -2.65
C VAL A 81 1.32 -0.29 -3.33
N HIS A 82 0.89 -1.50 -2.99
CA HIS A 82 1.37 -2.72 -3.64
C HIS A 82 0.73 -2.86 -5.03
N LEU A 83 1.51 -2.67 -6.08
CA LEU A 83 1.11 -2.73 -7.48
C LEU A 83 2.11 -3.58 -8.26
N GLY A 84 1.64 -4.49 -9.12
CA GLY A 84 2.54 -5.23 -10.02
C GLY A 84 3.59 -6.10 -9.32
N GLY A 85 3.42 -6.43 -8.04
CA GLY A 85 4.35 -7.24 -7.25
C GLY A 85 5.39 -6.45 -6.45
N ASP A 86 5.29 -5.12 -6.40
CA ASP A 86 6.15 -4.26 -5.58
C ASP A 86 5.38 -3.09 -4.97
N TYR A 87 5.98 -2.37 -4.02
CA TYR A 87 5.43 -1.15 -3.43
C TYR A 87 5.86 0.08 -4.22
N PHE A 88 4.88 0.93 -4.53
CA PHE A 88 5.09 2.24 -5.14
C PHE A 88 4.66 3.33 -4.18
N ASP A 89 5.54 4.32 -3.95
CA ASP A 89 5.29 5.42 -3.03
C ASP A 89 4.54 6.57 -3.71
N PHE A 90 3.45 6.99 -3.07
CA PHE A 90 2.65 8.15 -3.43
C PHE A 90 2.91 9.27 -2.43
N HIS A 91 3.56 10.33 -2.89
CA HIS A 91 4.04 11.42 -2.03
C HIS A 91 3.04 12.56 -1.82
N ASP A 92 1.94 12.58 -2.57
CA ASP A 92 0.88 13.58 -2.45
C ASP A 92 -0.51 13.00 -2.68
N ASP A 93 -1.53 13.74 -2.23
CA ASP A 93 -2.93 13.38 -2.35
C ASP A 93 -3.40 13.35 -3.81
N ALA A 94 -2.92 14.29 -4.64
CA ALA A 94 -3.24 14.35 -6.05
C ALA A 94 -2.83 13.07 -6.80
N ALA A 95 -1.71 12.44 -6.45
CA ALA A 95 -1.26 11.18 -7.02
C ALA A 95 -2.17 10.01 -6.62
N LEU A 96 -2.65 9.98 -5.37
CA LEU A 96 -3.62 8.98 -4.93
C LEU A 96 -4.99 9.17 -5.59
N TYR A 97 -5.43 10.41 -5.79
CA TYR A 97 -6.65 10.69 -6.55
C TYR A 97 -6.52 10.23 -8.00
N ARG A 98 -5.38 10.45 -8.66
CA ARG A 98 -5.12 9.90 -10.01
C ARG A 98 -5.15 8.37 -10.03
N LEU A 99 -4.55 7.71 -9.03
CA LEU A 99 -4.63 6.24 -8.92
C LEU A 99 -6.09 5.78 -8.79
N ALA A 100 -6.89 6.45 -7.96
CA ALA A 100 -8.31 6.13 -7.80
C ALA A 100 -9.08 6.28 -9.12
N ASP A 101 -8.82 7.34 -9.88
CA ASP A 101 -9.43 7.58 -11.19
C ASP A 101 -9.07 6.49 -12.21
N GLU A 102 -7.80 6.07 -12.26
CA GLU A 102 -7.35 4.98 -13.14
C GLU A 102 -7.99 3.63 -12.75
N VAL A 103 -8.07 3.31 -11.45
CA VAL A 103 -8.76 2.12 -10.95
C VAL A 103 -10.25 2.19 -11.31
N ALA A 104 -10.90 3.35 -11.18
CA ALA A 104 -12.29 3.53 -11.57
C ALA A 104 -12.50 3.37 -13.10
N ALA A 105 -11.54 3.80 -13.92
CA ALA A 105 -11.58 3.59 -15.36
C ALA A 105 -11.52 2.09 -15.73
N HIS A 106 -10.81 1.26 -14.96
CA HIS A 106 -10.83 -0.19 -15.14
C HIS A 106 -12.22 -0.81 -14.90
N ALA A 107 -13.05 -0.24 -14.04
CA ALA A 107 -14.44 -0.70 -13.86
C ALA A 107 -15.26 -0.57 -15.15
N ILE A 108 -14.99 0.43 -15.99
CA ILE A 108 -15.63 0.58 -17.31
C ILE A 108 -15.23 -0.57 -18.23
N ARG A 109 -13.94 -0.94 -18.24
CA ARG A 109 -13.43 -2.06 -19.04
C ARG A 109 -14.01 -3.39 -18.58
N ILE A 110 -14.11 -3.63 -17.28
CA ILE A 110 -14.72 -4.84 -16.72
C ILE A 110 -16.18 -4.98 -17.17
N ARG A 111 -16.97 -3.89 -17.13
CA ARG A 111 -18.36 -3.90 -17.61
C ARG A 111 -18.46 -4.21 -19.11
N ALA A 112 -17.48 -3.76 -19.91
CA ALA A 112 -17.44 -4.11 -21.33
C ALA A 112 -17.14 -5.60 -21.55
N VAL A 113 -16.19 -6.16 -20.80
CA VAL A 113 -15.89 -7.60 -20.82
C VAL A 113 -17.10 -8.43 -20.38
N ALA A 114 -17.84 -7.99 -19.36
CA ALA A 114 -19.06 -8.67 -18.93
C ALA A 114 -20.14 -8.72 -20.04
N ARG A 115 -20.29 -7.66 -20.84
CA ARG A 115 -21.19 -7.67 -22.00
C ARG A 115 -20.73 -8.67 -23.06
N GLN A 116 -19.44 -8.67 -23.38
CA GLN A 116 -18.86 -9.60 -24.34
C GLN A 116 -19.02 -11.06 -23.88
N LEU A 117 -18.81 -11.34 -22.58
CA LEU A 117 -19.04 -12.66 -22.01
C LEU A 117 -20.48 -13.13 -22.21
N ALA A 118 -21.47 -12.27 -21.96
CA ALA A 118 -22.88 -12.59 -22.14
C ALA A 118 -23.24 -12.88 -23.62
N GLU A 119 -22.61 -12.20 -24.57
CA GLU A 119 -22.78 -12.47 -26.01
C GLU A 119 -22.20 -13.85 -26.38
N LEU A 120 -21.00 -14.16 -25.93
CA LEU A 120 -20.34 -15.46 -26.18
C LEU A 120 -21.12 -16.62 -25.58
N GLN A 121 -21.58 -16.49 -24.32
CA GLN A 121 -22.39 -17.51 -23.66
C GLN A 121 -23.70 -17.81 -24.40
N ARG A 122 -24.37 -16.78 -24.97
CA ARG A 122 -25.57 -16.97 -25.79
C ARG A 122 -25.28 -17.69 -27.10
N ALA A 123 -24.15 -17.37 -27.74
CA ALA A 123 -23.73 -18.03 -28.97
C ALA A 123 -23.37 -19.51 -28.76
N GLU A 124 -22.76 -19.84 -27.61
CA GLU A 124 -22.40 -21.22 -27.24
C GLU A 124 -23.59 -22.05 -26.76
N GLY A 125 -24.49 -21.46 -25.97
CA GLY A 125 -25.68 -22.13 -25.42
C GLY A 125 -26.86 -22.28 -26.40
N GLY A 126 -26.75 -21.72 -27.61
CA GLY A 126 -27.77 -21.79 -28.66
C GLY A 126 -27.61 -22.94 -29.65
N ARG A 127 -26.83 -23.97 -29.33
CA ARG A 127 -26.72 -25.23 -30.11
C ARG A 127 -27.61 -26.32 -29.56
#